data_AF-A0A919SW82-F1
#
_entry.id   AF-A0A919SW82-F1
#
_cell.length_a   1.000
_cell.length_b   1.000
_cell.length_c   1.000
_cell.angle_alpha   90.00
_cell.angle_beta   90.00
_cell.angle_gamma   90.00
#
_symmetry.space_group_name_H-M   'P 1'
#
loop_
_entity.id
_entity.type
_entity.pdbx_description
1 polymer ?
#
loop_
_entity_poly.entity_id
_entity_poly.type
_entity_poly.pdbx_seq_one_letter_code
_entity_poly.pdbx_strand_id
1 'polypeptide(L)'
;MFHYDDPPEPTGAIDDDRLRLIFTCCHPALAMETRVALTLRMVGGLSMPEIARAFLVQETAMGQRITRAKSKIKAARIPYRVPAAEDLPGRVSGVLAVLFLIFNEGYLATGPDTDPVRHDLTAEAIRLTRLIRALLPDDGETAGLLALMLLTEARRTARVSPGGELVTLAEQDRGAWDPTLIAEGHRLVRERLAARVAPGRYQILAAINAVHTSARDVRDTDWSQVVALYDQLGRIDPSPIVTLNRAVAVAELDGPDVALAAVDRVAPRLADYHAFHATRADLLRRLGRSQESRAAYDKAIELAGNTAETAYLTRRRDQLG
;
A
#
# COMPACT_ATOMS: atom_id res chain seq x y z
N MET A 1 38.88 10.32 31.40
CA MET A 1 37.45 10.08 31.71
C MET A 1 36.69 11.28 31.17
N PHE A 2 36.21 11.21 29.93
CA PHE A 2 35.46 12.30 29.31
C PHE A 2 34.00 12.18 29.76
N HIS A 3 33.57 13.09 30.64
CA HIS A 3 32.17 13.28 30.96
C HIS A 3 31.48 13.91 29.75
N TYR A 4 30.62 13.14 29.09
CA TYR A 4 29.66 13.64 28.11
C TYR A 4 28.44 14.11 28.90
N ASP A 5 28.50 15.35 29.39
CA ASP A 5 27.44 15.98 30.19
C ASP A 5 26.78 17.12 29.39
N ASP A 6 26.77 17.00 28.06
CA ASP A 6 25.90 17.83 27.22
C ASP A 6 24.46 17.33 27.42
N PRO A 7 23.52 18.21 27.81
CA PRO A 7 22.12 17.85 27.87
C PRO A 7 21.68 17.32 26.49
N PRO A 8 20.86 16.25 26.42
CA PRO A 8 20.39 15.74 25.15
C PRO A 8 19.77 16.89 24.35
N GLU A 9 20.17 17.02 23.08
CA GLU A 9 19.57 18.02 22.19
C GLU A 9 18.04 17.88 22.26
N PRO A 10 17.30 18.99 22.42
CA PRO A 10 15.85 18.92 22.50
C PRO A 10 15.30 18.20 21.28
N THR A 11 14.40 17.23 21.52
CA THR A 11 13.82 16.33 20.50
C THR A 11 13.03 17.06 19.40
N GLY A 12 12.80 18.37 19.56
CA GLY A 12 12.05 19.20 18.63
C GLY A 12 10.56 18.89 18.69
N ALA A 13 9.86 19.04 17.56
CA ALA A 13 8.42 18.77 17.50
C ALA A 13 8.07 17.27 17.42
N ILE A 14 9.06 16.37 17.33
CA ILE A 14 8.86 14.93 17.14
C ILE A 14 9.67 14.17 18.19
N ASP A 15 8.98 13.56 19.16
CA ASP A 15 9.63 12.81 20.23
C ASP A 15 10.15 11.43 19.81
N ASP A 16 9.51 10.80 18.81
CA ASP A 16 9.93 9.48 18.30
C ASP A 16 11.12 9.60 17.35
N ASP A 17 12.24 8.96 17.68
CA ASP A 17 13.49 9.04 16.91
C ASP A 17 13.32 8.54 15.47
N ARG A 18 12.61 7.44 15.26
CA ARG A 18 12.43 6.87 13.91
C ARG A 18 11.57 7.81 13.05
N LEU A 19 10.48 8.31 13.60
CA LEU A 19 9.63 9.28 12.93
C LEU A 19 10.41 10.56 12.59
N ARG A 20 11.25 11.02 13.51
CA ARG A 20 12.13 12.18 13.30
C ARG A 20 13.08 11.96 12.12
N LEU A 21 13.70 10.79 12.01
CA LEU A 21 14.53 10.42 10.87
C LEU A 21 13.74 10.41 9.56
N ILE A 22 12.54 9.82 9.55
CA ILE A 22 11.68 9.77 8.36
C ILE A 22 11.31 11.18 7.88
N PHE A 23 10.88 12.07 8.77
CA PHE A 23 10.57 13.47 8.44
C PHE A 23 11.81 14.24 7.95
N THR A 24 12.97 13.99 8.56
CA THR A 24 14.25 14.59 8.15
C THR A 24 14.60 14.19 6.71
N CYS A 25 14.51 12.90 6.38
CA CYS A 25 14.78 12.37 5.05
C CYS A 25 13.74 12.82 4.00
N CYS A 26 12.50 13.09 4.40
CA CYS A 26 11.42 13.58 3.52
C CYS A 26 11.55 15.06 3.12
N HIS A 27 12.77 15.56 2.89
CA HIS A 27 13.07 16.95 2.60
C HIS A 27 12.44 17.44 1.28
N PRO A 28 11.72 18.59 1.25
CA PRO A 28 11.01 19.08 0.06
C PRO A 28 11.92 19.52 -1.09
N ALA A 29 13.21 19.77 -0.84
CA ALA A 29 14.20 20.05 -1.88
C ALA A 29 14.49 18.85 -2.82
N LEU A 30 14.05 17.64 -2.45
CA LEU A 30 14.13 16.45 -3.29
C LEU A 30 12.76 16.16 -3.89
N ALA A 31 12.75 15.70 -5.14
CA ALA A 31 11.52 15.24 -5.79
C ALA A 31 10.86 14.12 -4.96
N MET A 32 9.53 14.06 -4.96
CA MET A 32 8.74 13.13 -4.13
C MET A 32 9.27 11.69 -4.18
N GLU A 33 9.37 11.12 -5.38
CA GLU A 33 9.84 9.74 -5.56
C GLU A 33 11.26 9.53 -5.01
N THR A 34 12.10 10.54 -5.10
CA THR A 34 13.50 10.49 -4.66
C THR A 34 13.60 10.45 -3.14
N ARG A 35 12.87 11.32 -2.44
CA ARG A 35 12.85 11.34 -0.97
C ARG A 35 12.21 10.08 -0.40
N VAL A 36 11.14 9.57 -1.02
CA VAL A 36 10.50 8.31 -0.58
C VAL A 36 11.46 7.13 -0.73
N ALA A 37 12.06 6.92 -1.91
CA ALA A 37 12.99 5.83 -2.14
C ALA A 37 14.21 5.86 -1.21
N LEU A 38 14.79 7.05 -0.99
CA LEU A 38 15.91 7.21 -0.06
C LEU A 38 15.50 6.89 1.38
N THR A 39 14.33 7.35 1.81
CA THR A 39 13.86 7.12 3.18
C THR A 39 13.56 5.65 3.43
N LEU A 40 12.93 4.95 2.48
CA LEU A 40 12.72 3.50 2.56
C LEU A 40 14.04 2.73 2.71
N ARG A 41 15.06 3.11 1.92
CA ARG A 41 16.36 2.44 1.96
C ARG A 41 17.14 2.70 3.24
N MET A 42 17.14 3.95 3.72
CA MET A 42 18.02 4.37 4.81
C MET A 42 17.38 4.24 6.19
N VAL A 43 16.05 4.36 6.29
CA VAL A 43 15.30 4.39 7.57
C VAL A 43 14.18 3.33 7.60
N GLY A 44 13.55 3.06 6.46
CA GLY A 44 12.50 2.05 6.35
C GLY A 44 13.02 0.62 6.49
N GLY A 45 14.30 0.38 6.22
CA GLY A 45 14.93 -0.94 6.32
C GLY A 45 14.68 -1.86 5.12
N LEU A 46 14.03 -1.35 4.06
CA LEU A 46 13.77 -2.14 2.86
C LEU A 46 15.04 -2.32 2.02
N SER A 47 15.13 -3.48 1.41
CA SER A 47 16.13 -3.89 0.42
C SER A 47 15.90 -3.21 -0.93
N MET A 48 16.90 -3.27 -1.82
CA MET A 48 16.77 -2.70 -3.17
C MET A 48 15.66 -3.37 -4.00
N PRO A 49 15.52 -4.72 -3.99
CA PRO A 49 14.43 -5.40 -4.70
C PRO A 49 13.04 -4.98 -4.21
N GLU A 50 12.81 -4.94 -2.89
CA GLU A 50 11.52 -4.51 -2.30
C GLU A 50 11.17 -3.08 -2.74
N ILE A 51 12.14 -2.15 -2.68
CA ILE A 51 11.92 -0.76 -3.11
C ILE A 51 11.67 -0.67 -4.61
N ALA A 52 12.41 -1.41 -5.45
CA ALA A 52 12.21 -1.40 -6.88
C ALA A 52 10.82 -1.90 -7.27
N ARG A 53 10.35 -2.99 -6.64
CA ARG A 53 9.00 -3.55 -6.80
C ARG A 53 7.92 -2.57 -6.36
N ALA A 54 8.10 -1.90 -5.22
CA ALA A 54 7.17 -0.88 -4.72
C ALA A 54 6.97 0.30 -5.69
N PHE A 55 7.99 0.62 -6.49
CA PHE A 55 7.95 1.68 -7.51
C PHE A 55 7.66 1.17 -8.92
N LEU A 56 7.49 -0.14 -9.12
CA LEU A 56 7.35 -0.78 -10.43
C LEU A 56 8.46 -0.37 -11.42
N VAL A 57 9.71 -0.39 -10.95
CA VAL A 57 10.89 -0.12 -11.78
C VAL A 57 11.96 -1.21 -11.62
N GLN A 58 12.91 -1.25 -12.54
CA GLN A 58 14.07 -2.13 -12.46
C GLN A 58 14.98 -1.77 -11.28
N GLU A 59 15.57 -2.77 -10.62
CA GLU A 59 16.48 -2.57 -9.48
C GLU A 59 17.66 -1.67 -9.82
N THR A 60 18.22 -1.82 -11.03
CA THR A 60 19.32 -0.98 -11.51
C THR A 60 18.92 0.49 -11.62
N ALA A 61 17.71 0.77 -12.10
CA ALA A 61 17.17 2.13 -12.19
C ALA A 61 16.93 2.73 -10.79
N MET A 62 16.45 1.92 -9.84
CA MET A 62 16.27 2.33 -8.45
C MET A 62 17.61 2.62 -7.76
N GLY A 63 18.61 1.76 -7.95
CA GLY A 63 19.97 1.97 -7.44
C GLY A 63 20.59 3.28 -7.96
N GLN A 64 20.49 3.53 -9.26
CA GLN A 64 20.96 4.79 -9.84
C GLN A 64 20.21 6.01 -9.30
N ARG A 65 18.89 5.89 -9.09
CA ARG A 65 18.06 6.96 -8.50
C ARG A 65 18.54 7.32 -7.09
N ILE A 66 18.79 6.32 -6.24
CA ILE A 66 19.30 6.54 -4.87
C ILE A 66 20.70 7.15 -4.90
N THR A 67 21.59 6.69 -5.77
CA THR A 67 22.94 7.26 -5.91
C THR A 67 22.89 8.73 -6.34
N ARG A 68 22.07 9.07 -7.35
CA ARG A 68 21.86 10.47 -7.77
C ARG A 68 21.28 11.33 -6.66
N ALA A 69 20.35 10.79 -5.87
CA ALA A 69 19.78 11.47 -4.71
C ALA A 69 20.85 11.90 -3.71
N LYS A 70 21.74 10.96 -3.33
CA LYS A 70 22.85 11.21 -2.41
C LYS A 70 23.80 12.27 -2.94
N SER A 71 24.16 12.22 -4.22
CA SER A 71 24.97 13.24 -4.87
C SER A 71 24.32 14.62 -4.85
N LYS A 72 23.01 14.71 -5.10
CA LYS A 72 22.25 15.98 -5.06
C LYS A 72 22.21 16.56 -3.65
N ILE A 73 21.99 15.75 -2.62
CA ILE A 73 22.03 16.18 -1.21
C ILE A 73 23.40 16.80 -0.89
N LYS A 74 24.48 16.11 -1.27
CA LYS A 74 25.86 16.58 -1.06
C LYS A 74 26.12 17.89 -1.79
N ALA A 75 25.74 17.98 -3.07
CA ALA A 75 25.97 19.17 -3.89
C ALA A 75 25.18 20.40 -3.41
N ALA A 76 23.92 20.20 -3.02
CA ALA A 76 23.04 21.26 -2.53
C ALA A 76 23.27 21.63 -1.05
N ARG A 77 24.19 20.93 -0.36
CA ARG A 77 24.48 21.10 1.08
C ARG A 77 23.20 21.15 1.92
N ILE A 78 22.24 20.28 1.60
CA ILE A 78 20.96 20.23 2.32
C ILE A 78 21.27 19.90 3.78
N PRO A 79 20.95 20.78 4.75
CA PRO A 79 21.28 20.55 6.13
C PRO A 79 20.49 19.35 6.64
N TYR A 80 21.20 18.44 7.30
CA TYR A 80 20.58 17.38 8.08
C TYR A 80 20.12 17.99 9.40
N ARG A 81 18.88 18.51 9.42
CA ARG A 81 18.28 19.11 10.60
C ARG A 81 16.93 18.47 10.90
N VAL A 82 16.67 18.29 12.19
CA VAL A 82 15.34 17.92 12.68
C VAL A 82 14.36 19.03 12.27
N PRO A 83 13.24 18.72 11.60
CA PRO A 83 12.28 19.73 11.19
C PRO A 83 11.58 20.35 12.39
N ALA A 84 11.33 21.66 12.30
CA ALA A 84 10.45 22.36 13.24
C ALA A 84 8.98 22.02 12.96
N ALA A 85 8.05 22.41 13.85
CA ALA A 85 6.63 22.10 13.69
C ALA A 85 6.05 22.67 12.37
N GLU A 86 6.47 23.87 11.99
CA GLU A 86 6.07 24.53 10.74
C GLU A 86 6.60 23.83 9.47
N ASP A 87 7.66 23.02 9.58
CA ASP A 87 8.22 22.28 8.44
C ASP A 87 7.41 20.99 8.15
N LEU A 88 6.61 20.49 9.10
CA LEU A 88 5.93 19.20 9.00
C LEU A 88 4.90 19.13 7.85
N PRO A 89 4.02 20.13 7.63
CA PRO A 89 3.05 20.09 6.54
C PRO A 89 3.69 19.95 5.14
N GLY A 90 4.86 20.57 4.92
CA GLY A 90 5.60 20.45 3.64
C GLY A 90 6.23 19.07 3.40
N ARG A 91 6.27 18.21 4.43
CA ARG A 91 6.95 16.91 4.43
C ARG A 91 5.98 15.74 4.56
N VAL A 92 4.83 15.94 5.20
CA VAL A 92 3.88 14.88 5.58
C VAL A 92 3.49 14.01 4.39
N SER A 93 3.26 14.58 3.21
CA SER A 93 2.91 13.81 2.00
C SER A 93 3.94 12.73 1.64
N GLY A 94 5.24 13.03 1.76
CA GLY A 94 6.31 12.07 1.55
C GLY A 94 6.40 11.03 2.66
N VAL A 95 6.19 11.45 3.91
CA VAL A 95 6.18 10.56 5.08
C VAL A 95 5.05 9.53 4.96
N LEU A 96 3.84 9.98 4.61
CA LEU A 96 2.69 9.09 4.40
C LEU A 96 2.95 8.08 3.27
N ALA A 97 3.60 8.49 2.18
CA ALA A 97 3.99 7.57 1.12
C ALA A 97 5.01 6.52 1.59
N VAL A 98 5.99 6.91 2.40
CA VAL A 98 6.95 5.97 3.01
C VAL A 98 6.22 4.96 3.90
N LEU A 99 5.36 5.42 4.81
CA LEU A 99 4.63 4.55 5.73
C LEU A 99 3.66 3.62 4.99
N PHE A 100 2.98 4.12 3.95
CA PHE A 100 2.13 3.29 3.10
C PHE A 100 2.91 2.17 2.42
N LEU A 101 4.10 2.45 1.90
CA LEU A 101 4.94 1.44 1.24
C LEU A 101 5.55 0.44 2.24
N ILE A 102 5.94 0.87 3.44
CA ILE A 102 6.34 -0.04 4.52
C ILE A 102 5.19 -0.96 4.91
N PHE A 103 3.98 -0.40 5.05
CA PHE A 103 2.79 -1.19 5.36
C PHE A 103 2.48 -2.21 4.26
N ASN A 104 2.56 -1.83 2.98
CA ASN A 104 2.31 -2.75 1.88
C ASN A 104 3.33 -3.89 1.83
N GLU A 105 4.61 -3.60 2.09
CA GLU A 105 5.65 -4.64 2.21
C GLU A 105 5.38 -5.57 3.40
N GLY A 106 4.79 -5.05 4.49
CA GLY A 106 4.34 -5.90 5.60
C GLY A 106 3.07 -6.70 5.30
N TYR A 107 2.17 -6.13 4.51
CA TYR A 107 0.85 -6.68 4.21
C TYR A 107 0.92 -7.98 3.39
N LEU A 108 1.75 -7.98 2.34
CA LEU A 108 2.13 -9.13 1.52
C LEU A 108 3.61 -8.97 1.16
N ALA A 109 4.46 -9.67 1.91
CA ALA A 109 5.90 -9.50 1.81
C ALA A 109 6.49 -10.08 0.52
N THR A 110 7.51 -9.40 0.01
CA THR A 110 8.29 -9.83 -1.14
C THR A 110 9.45 -10.70 -0.69
N GLY A 111 9.58 -11.89 -1.25
CA GLY A 111 10.74 -12.76 -1.08
C GLY A 111 10.33 -14.22 -0.83
N PRO A 112 11.02 -15.20 -1.47
CA PRO A 112 10.71 -16.62 -1.30
C PRO A 112 11.01 -17.15 0.11
N ASP A 113 11.99 -16.56 0.80
CA ASP A 113 12.43 -16.98 2.15
C ASP A 113 11.89 -16.07 3.26
N THR A 114 10.83 -15.31 2.96
CA THR A 114 10.21 -14.37 3.89
C THR A 114 8.83 -14.88 4.28
N ASP A 115 8.45 -14.69 5.55
CA ASP A 115 7.07 -14.92 5.98
C ASP A 115 6.13 -14.12 5.06
N PRO A 116 5.09 -14.72 4.44
CA PRO A 116 4.21 -14.02 3.53
C PRO A 116 3.56 -12.76 4.13
N VAL A 117 3.51 -12.62 5.45
CA VAL A 117 3.06 -11.41 6.15
C VAL A 117 4.07 -11.01 7.22
N ARG A 118 4.57 -9.77 7.16
CA ARG A 118 5.51 -9.21 8.16
C ARG A 118 4.77 -8.25 9.09
N HIS A 119 4.20 -8.79 10.15
CA HIS A 119 3.39 -8.04 11.12
C HIS A 119 4.16 -6.92 11.83
N ASP A 120 5.47 -7.09 12.04
CA ASP A 120 6.33 -6.05 12.61
C ASP A 120 6.31 -4.76 11.76
N LEU A 121 6.30 -4.89 10.43
CA LEU A 121 6.22 -3.74 9.53
C LEU A 121 4.84 -3.08 9.54
N THR A 122 3.75 -3.86 9.50
CA THR A 122 2.39 -3.29 9.51
C THR A 122 2.09 -2.61 10.83
N ALA A 123 2.44 -3.24 11.96
CA ALA A 123 2.26 -2.69 13.30
C ALA A 123 3.04 -1.38 13.48
N GLU A 124 4.29 -1.34 13.02
CA GLU A 124 5.10 -0.13 13.13
C GLU A 124 4.59 1.01 12.23
N ALA A 125 4.17 0.71 11.00
CA ALA A 125 3.60 1.71 10.11
C ALA A 125 2.31 2.33 10.71
N ILE A 126 1.46 1.50 11.33
CA ILE A 126 0.28 1.98 12.06
C ILE A 126 0.69 2.85 13.25
N ARG A 127 1.65 2.39 14.08
CA ARG A 127 2.13 3.14 15.25
C ARG A 127 2.65 4.52 14.85
N LEU A 128 3.51 4.59 13.84
CA LEU A 128 4.06 5.85 13.33
C LEU A 128 2.97 6.75 12.74
N THR A 129 1.99 6.18 12.02
CA THR A 129 0.87 6.97 11.48
C THR A 129 -0.01 7.54 12.60
N ARG A 130 -0.20 6.82 13.71
CA ARG A 130 -0.90 7.34 14.91
C ARG A 130 -0.16 8.52 15.52
N LEU A 131 1.18 8.46 15.60
CA LEU A 131 1.98 9.58 16.09
C LEU A 131 1.83 10.81 15.18
N ILE A 132 1.86 10.63 13.85
CA ILE A 132 1.60 11.73 12.91
C ILE A 132 0.19 12.30 13.12
N ARG A 133 -0.82 11.46 13.32
CA ARG A 133 -2.20 11.91 13.57
C ARG A 133 -2.33 12.75 14.85
N ALA A 134 -1.49 12.48 15.86
CA ALA A 134 -1.42 13.29 17.07
C ALA A 134 -0.72 14.64 16.81
N LEU A 135 0.33 14.65 16.00
CA LEU A 135 1.08 15.87 15.64
C LEU A 135 0.32 16.79 14.67
N LEU A 136 -0.43 16.21 13.73
CA LEU A 136 -1.14 16.91 12.64
C LEU A 136 -2.62 16.50 12.63
N PRO A 137 -3.42 16.95 13.61
CA PRO A 137 -4.76 16.43 13.79
C PRO A 137 -5.76 16.81 12.68
N ASP A 138 -5.53 17.95 12.04
CA ASP A 138 -6.37 18.49 10.98
C ASP A 138 -5.99 17.96 9.59
N ASP A 139 -4.88 17.21 9.47
CA ASP A 139 -4.46 16.64 8.20
C ASP A 139 -5.39 15.48 7.77
N GLY A 140 -6.13 15.70 6.69
CA GLY A 140 -7.11 14.74 6.17
C GLY A 140 -6.49 13.43 5.73
N GLU A 141 -5.34 13.50 5.06
CA GLU A 141 -4.67 12.34 4.47
C GLU A 141 -3.97 11.45 5.51
N THR A 142 -3.49 12.02 6.61
CA THR A 142 -2.97 11.26 7.75
C THR A 142 -4.08 10.40 8.37
N ALA A 143 -5.26 10.98 8.61
CA ALA A 143 -6.41 10.22 9.10
C ALA A 143 -6.87 9.16 8.08
N GLY A 144 -6.87 9.51 6.79
CA GLY A 144 -7.16 8.58 5.70
C GLY A 144 -6.20 7.39 5.66
N LEU A 145 -4.88 7.62 5.75
CA LEU A 145 -3.89 6.54 5.73
C LEU A 145 -4.02 5.64 6.95
N LEU A 146 -4.22 6.23 8.14
CA LEU A 146 -4.43 5.45 9.36
C LEU A 146 -5.68 4.57 9.22
N ALA A 147 -6.78 5.12 8.73
CA ALA A 147 -8.01 4.36 8.51
C ALA A 147 -7.80 3.21 7.50
N LEU A 148 -7.13 3.47 6.38
CA LEU A 148 -6.79 2.47 5.38
C LEU A 148 -5.99 1.31 5.99
N MET A 149 -4.95 1.62 6.76
CA MET A 149 -4.10 0.62 7.39
C MET A 149 -4.88 -0.21 8.43
N LEU A 150 -5.68 0.44 9.28
CA LEU A 150 -6.47 -0.25 10.32
C LEU A 150 -7.51 -1.20 9.70
N LEU A 151 -8.26 -0.75 8.69
CA LEU A 151 -9.26 -1.58 8.00
C LEU A 151 -8.63 -2.74 7.22
N THR A 152 -7.39 -2.56 6.75
CA THR A 152 -6.64 -3.62 6.09
C THR A 152 -6.05 -4.62 7.10
N GLU A 153 -5.51 -4.12 8.21
CA GLU A 153 -4.88 -4.90 9.28
C GLU A 153 -5.88 -5.71 10.08
N ALA A 154 -7.12 -5.22 10.22
CA ALA A 154 -8.20 -5.95 10.87
C ALA A 154 -8.42 -7.36 10.31
N ARG A 155 -8.01 -7.61 9.07
CA ARG A 155 -8.18 -8.87 8.35
C ARG A 155 -6.96 -9.77 8.38
N ARG A 156 -5.87 -9.39 9.08
CA ARG A 156 -4.57 -10.07 9.01
C ARG A 156 -4.67 -11.56 9.29
N THR A 157 -5.38 -11.94 10.35
CA THR A 157 -5.55 -13.33 10.81
C THR A 157 -6.26 -14.22 9.79
N ALA A 158 -7.07 -13.64 8.90
CA ALA A 158 -7.79 -14.37 7.86
C ALA A 158 -7.03 -14.39 6.52
N ARG A 159 -5.89 -13.70 6.38
CA ARG A 159 -5.25 -13.44 5.08
C ARG A 159 -4.51 -14.66 4.50
N VAL A 160 -3.95 -15.49 5.37
CA VAL A 160 -3.17 -16.68 5.00
C VAL A 160 -3.76 -17.88 5.73
N SER A 161 -4.00 -18.96 5.00
CA SER A 161 -4.54 -20.20 5.56
C SER A 161 -3.49 -20.91 6.43
N PRO A 162 -3.87 -21.86 7.29
CA PRO A 162 -2.91 -22.70 8.00
C PRO A 162 -1.97 -23.48 7.06
N GLY A 163 -2.37 -23.70 5.81
CA GLY A 163 -1.54 -24.32 4.77
C GLY A 163 -0.55 -23.37 4.08
N GLY A 164 -0.49 -22.10 4.51
CA GLY A 164 0.41 -21.09 3.92
C GLY A 164 -0.10 -20.48 2.61
N GLU A 165 -1.38 -20.68 2.26
CA GLU A 165 -1.96 -20.17 1.02
C GLU A 165 -2.67 -18.84 1.26
N LEU A 166 -2.59 -17.91 0.30
CA LEU A 166 -3.40 -16.68 0.36
C LEU A 166 -4.89 -17.02 0.32
N VAL A 167 -5.66 -16.40 1.20
CA VAL A 167 -7.12 -16.45 1.22
C VAL A 167 -7.66 -15.14 0.66
N THR A 168 -8.41 -15.23 -0.44
CA THR A 168 -8.97 -14.04 -1.11
C THR A 168 -10.04 -13.38 -0.24
N LEU A 169 -10.29 -12.08 -0.44
CA LEU A 169 -11.27 -11.33 0.36
C LEU A 169 -12.67 -11.96 0.35
N ALA A 170 -13.06 -12.62 -0.74
CA ALA A 170 -14.35 -13.31 -0.85
C ALA A 170 -14.41 -14.61 -0.01
N GLU A 171 -13.26 -15.24 0.24
CA GLU A 171 -13.12 -16.52 0.95
C GLU A 171 -12.73 -16.33 2.43
N GLN A 172 -12.36 -15.11 2.84
CA GLN A 172 -11.98 -14.82 4.22
C GLN A 172 -13.16 -14.98 5.18
N ASP A 173 -12.90 -15.67 6.30
CA ASP A 173 -13.83 -15.70 7.42
C ASP A 173 -13.89 -14.29 8.07
N ARG A 174 -15.00 -13.60 7.83
CA ARG A 174 -15.24 -12.25 8.38
C ARG A 174 -15.48 -12.26 9.89
N GLY A 175 -15.85 -13.40 10.48
CA GLY A 175 -15.98 -13.55 11.93
C GLY A 175 -14.63 -13.50 12.64
N ALA A 176 -13.53 -13.80 11.94
CA ALA A 176 -12.17 -13.74 12.46
C ALA A 176 -11.51 -12.34 12.37
N TRP A 177 -12.22 -11.35 11.81
CA TRP A 177 -11.70 -9.99 11.67
C TRP A 177 -11.72 -9.25 13.01
N ASP A 178 -10.74 -8.36 13.22
CA ASP A 178 -10.65 -7.56 14.45
C ASP A 178 -11.71 -6.44 14.45
N PRO A 179 -12.75 -6.53 15.31
CA PRO A 179 -13.83 -5.54 15.33
C PRO A 179 -13.36 -4.19 15.90
N THR A 180 -12.30 -4.16 16.70
CA THR A 180 -11.77 -2.93 17.31
C THR A 180 -11.08 -2.09 16.26
N LEU A 181 -10.22 -2.70 15.44
CA LEU A 181 -9.56 -2.03 14.32
C LEU A 181 -10.57 -1.56 13.27
N ILE A 182 -11.59 -2.37 12.98
CA ILE A 182 -12.70 -2.01 12.09
C ILE A 182 -13.42 -0.77 12.63
N ALA A 183 -13.84 -0.79 13.90
CA ALA A 183 -14.57 0.33 14.51
C ALA A 183 -13.76 1.63 14.49
N GLU A 184 -12.46 1.57 14.78
CA GLU A 184 -11.57 2.72 14.73
C GLU A 184 -11.41 3.26 13.30
N GLY A 185 -11.16 2.39 12.32
CA GLY A 185 -11.05 2.76 10.92
C GLY A 185 -12.32 3.42 10.39
N HIS A 186 -13.50 2.86 10.70
CA HIS A 186 -14.79 3.45 10.34
C HIS A 186 -15.04 4.81 11.00
N ARG A 187 -14.60 5.01 12.24
CA ARG A 187 -14.70 6.30 12.92
C ARG A 187 -13.89 7.36 12.18
N LEU A 188 -12.65 7.06 11.79
CA LEU A 188 -11.78 7.97 11.05
C LEU A 188 -12.35 8.31 9.66
N VAL A 189 -12.88 7.32 8.93
CA VAL A 189 -13.55 7.57 7.63
C VAL A 189 -14.74 8.52 7.80
N ARG A 190 -15.62 8.25 8.78
CA ARG A 190 -16.79 9.11 9.05
C ARG A 190 -16.39 10.53 9.48
N GLU A 191 -15.36 10.65 10.31
CA GLU A 191 -14.80 11.94 10.73
C GLU A 191 -14.37 12.79 9.52
N ARG A 192 -13.69 12.19 8.54
CA ARG A 192 -13.24 12.90 7.34
C ARG A 192 -14.40 13.24 6.39
N LEU A 193 -15.37 12.34 6.23
CA LEU A 193 -16.59 12.64 5.46
C LEU A 193 -17.37 13.82 6.06
N ALA A 194 -17.43 13.91 7.39
CA ALA A 194 -18.12 15.00 8.09
C ALA A 194 -17.45 16.36 7.92
N ALA A 195 -16.14 16.40 7.63
CA ALA A 195 -15.40 17.65 7.41
C ALA A 195 -15.79 18.37 6.12
N ARG A 196 -16.46 17.70 5.18
CA ARG A 196 -16.92 18.25 3.88
C ARG A 196 -15.81 18.89 3.02
N VAL A 197 -14.57 18.46 3.23
CA VAL A 197 -13.43 18.78 2.37
C VAL A 197 -13.29 17.70 1.32
N ALA A 198 -12.89 18.07 0.10
CA ALA A 198 -12.63 17.09 -0.96
C ALA A 198 -11.59 16.05 -0.48
N PRO A 199 -11.87 14.74 -0.58
CA PRO A 199 -10.98 13.72 -0.06
C PRO A 199 -9.74 13.57 -0.95
N GLY A 200 -8.60 13.30 -0.32
CA GLY A 200 -7.38 12.91 -1.02
C GLY A 200 -7.29 11.40 -1.26
N ARG A 201 -6.14 10.96 -1.77
CA ARG A 201 -5.87 9.58 -2.18
C ARG A 201 -6.16 8.58 -1.06
N TYR A 202 -5.59 8.78 0.12
CA TYR A 202 -5.69 7.81 1.21
C TYR A 202 -7.08 7.77 1.82
N GLN A 203 -7.77 8.91 1.87
CA GLN A 203 -9.17 8.96 2.32
C GLN A 203 -10.09 8.15 1.39
N ILE A 204 -9.90 8.23 0.07
CA ILE A 204 -10.69 7.43 -0.88
C ILE A 204 -10.37 5.94 -0.76
N LEU A 205 -9.09 5.57 -0.66
CA LEU A 205 -8.69 4.16 -0.44
C LEU A 205 -9.24 3.60 0.88
N ALA A 206 -9.27 4.40 1.94
CA ALA A 206 -9.89 4.03 3.21
C ALA A 206 -11.40 3.85 3.08
N ALA A 207 -12.08 4.73 2.34
CA ALA A 207 -13.50 4.58 2.06
C ALA A 207 -13.81 3.29 1.28
N ILE A 208 -12.98 2.93 0.29
CA ILE A 208 -13.11 1.65 -0.43
C ILE A 208 -13.01 0.46 0.55
N ASN A 209 -12.01 0.47 1.44
CA ASN A 209 -11.87 -0.59 2.44
C ASN A 209 -13.05 -0.59 3.43
N ALA A 210 -13.59 0.58 3.78
CA ALA A 210 -14.75 0.69 4.65
C ALA A 210 -16.01 0.06 4.03
N VAL A 211 -16.20 0.16 2.71
CA VAL A 211 -17.30 -0.53 2.02
C VAL A 211 -17.19 -2.04 2.23
N HIS A 212 -15.99 -2.60 2.03
CA HIS A 212 -15.74 -4.02 2.24
C HIS A 212 -15.93 -4.45 3.70
N THR A 213 -15.41 -3.68 4.67
CA THR A 213 -15.47 -4.05 6.09
C THR A 213 -16.83 -3.79 6.75
N SER A 214 -17.73 -3.05 6.09
CA SER A 214 -19.11 -2.85 6.56
C SER A 214 -20.03 -4.03 6.19
N ALA A 215 -19.72 -4.74 5.11
CA ALA A 215 -20.54 -5.83 4.62
C ALA A 215 -20.39 -7.08 5.51
N ARG A 216 -21.50 -7.79 5.78
CA ARG A 216 -21.47 -9.04 6.58
C ARG A 216 -21.01 -10.25 5.76
N ASP A 217 -21.34 -10.24 4.46
CA ASP A 217 -20.94 -11.23 3.47
C ASP A 217 -20.37 -10.50 2.25
N VAL A 218 -19.55 -11.19 1.44
CA VAL A 218 -19.03 -10.61 0.19
C VAL A 218 -20.15 -10.18 -0.76
N ARG A 219 -21.26 -10.93 -0.79
CA ARG A 219 -22.44 -10.64 -1.62
C ARG A 219 -23.15 -9.35 -1.24
N ASP A 220 -22.96 -8.88 0.00
CA ASP A 220 -23.55 -7.64 0.51
C ASP A 220 -22.66 -6.42 0.23
N THR A 221 -21.51 -6.60 -0.45
CA THR A 221 -20.62 -5.49 -0.80
C THR A 221 -21.30 -4.60 -1.85
N ASP A 222 -21.41 -3.30 -1.57
CA ASP A 222 -21.91 -2.32 -2.55
C ASP A 222 -20.84 -2.03 -3.62
N TRP A 223 -20.77 -2.89 -4.62
CA TRP A 223 -19.82 -2.74 -5.74
C TRP A 223 -20.06 -1.47 -6.55
N SER A 224 -21.28 -0.94 -6.60
CA SER A 224 -21.57 0.33 -7.27
C SER A 224 -20.86 1.49 -6.56
N GLN A 225 -20.85 1.48 -5.23
CA GLN A 225 -20.10 2.43 -4.42
C GLN A 225 -18.59 2.26 -4.58
N VAL A 226 -18.09 1.02 -4.62
CA VAL A 226 -16.65 0.73 -4.86
C VAL A 226 -16.20 1.29 -6.22
N VAL A 227 -16.97 1.07 -7.29
CA VAL A 227 -16.66 1.62 -8.63
C VAL A 227 -16.66 3.14 -8.61
N ALA A 228 -17.67 3.78 -7.99
CA ALA A 228 -17.75 5.23 -7.89
C ALA A 228 -16.56 5.84 -7.12
N LEU A 229 -16.08 5.16 -6.07
CA LEU A 229 -14.88 5.59 -5.33
C LEU A 229 -13.61 5.44 -6.18
N TYR A 230 -13.49 4.37 -6.97
CA TYR A 230 -12.37 4.24 -7.92
C TYR A 230 -12.45 5.28 -9.05
N ASP A 231 -13.64 5.66 -9.51
CA ASP A 231 -13.81 6.76 -10.47
C ASP A 231 -13.32 8.09 -9.91
N GLN A 232 -13.58 8.36 -8.63
CA GLN A 232 -13.04 9.53 -7.94
C GLN A 232 -11.52 9.44 -7.79
N LEU A 233 -11.00 8.26 -7.37
CA LEU A 233 -9.57 8.04 -7.21
C LEU A 233 -8.82 8.24 -8.53
N GLY A 234 -9.35 7.74 -9.65
CA GLY A 234 -8.72 7.86 -10.97
C GLY A 234 -8.57 9.29 -11.46
N ARG A 235 -9.37 10.25 -10.95
CA ARG A 235 -9.20 11.69 -11.25
C ARG A 235 -8.02 12.31 -10.52
N ILE A 236 -7.65 11.77 -9.35
CA ILE A 236 -6.57 12.26 -8.49
C ILE A 236 -5.26 11.49 -8.76
N ASP A 237 -5.38 10.19 -9.02
CA ASP A 237 -4.29 9.27 -9.34
C ASP A 237 -4.63 8.45 -10.59
N PRO A 238 -4.33 8.96 -11.80
CA PRO A 238 -4.60 8.28 -13.07
C PRO A 238 -3.55 7.19 -13.37
N SER A 239 -3.17 6.40 -12.38
CA SER A 239 -2.19 5.32 -12.53
C SER A 239 -2.83 4.06 -13.16
N PRO A 240 -2.04 3.25 -13.88
CA PRO A 240 -2.52 1.99 -14.42
C PRO A 240 -2.94 1.01 -13.31
N ILE A 241 -2.35 1.13 -12.10
CA ILE A 241 -2.76 0.35 -10.92
C ILE A 241 -4.18 0.69 -10.50
N VAL A 242 -4.52 1.98 -10.40
CA VAL A 242 -5.90 2.41 -10.07
C VAL A 242 -6.89 1.92 -11.13
N THR A 243 -6.50 1.96 -12.40
CA THR A 243 -7.33 1.44 -13.50
C THR A 243 -7.55 -0.08 -13.40
N LEU A 244 -6.50 -0.84 -13.07
CA LEU A 244 -6.58 -2.29 -12.84
C LEU A 244 -7.51 -2.61 -11.65
N ASN A 245 -7.31 -1.94 -10.51
CA ASN A 245 -8.11 -2.17 -9.30
C ASN A 245 -9.59 -1.83 -9.54
N ARG A 246 -9.87 -0.76 -10.30
CA ARG A 246 -11.23 -0.42 -10.74
C ARG A 246 -11.84 -1.54 -11.60
N ALA A 247 -11.07 -2.14 -12.50
CA ALA A 247 -11.56 -3.21 -13.37
C ALA A 247 -12.00 -4.44 -12.56
N VAL A 248 -11.34 -4.74 -11.43
CA VAL A 248 -11.78 -5.79 -10.50
C VAL A 248 -13.18 -5.47 -9.95
N ALA A 249 -13.42 -4.23 -9.50
CA ALA A 249 -14.75 -3.83 -9.02
C ALA A 249 -15.82 -3.86 -10.13
N VAL A 250 -15.45 -3.47 -11.35
CA VAL A 250 -16.32 -3.57 -12.53
C VAL A 250 -16.67 -5.03 -12.84
N ALA A 251 -15.76 -5.99 -12.61
CA ALA A 251 -16.03 -7.40 -12.84
C ALA A 251 -17.17 -7.94 -11.96
N GLU A 252 -17.31 -7.38 -10.76
CA GLU A 252 -18.35 -7.74 -9.80
C GLU A 252 -19.68 -7.03 -10.09
N LEU A 253 -19.64 -5.85 -10.72
CA LEU A 253 -20.83 -5.05 -11.03
C LEU A 253 -21.39 -5.33 -12.44
N ASP A 254 -20.53 -5.21 -13.46
CA ASP A 254 -20.91 -5.26 -14.88
C ASP A 254 -20.46 -6.57 -15.56
N GLY A 255 -19.71 -7.41 -14.85
CA GLY A 255 -19.31 -8.74 -15.29
C GLY A 255 -17.89 -8.84 -15.88
N PRO A 256 -17.38 -10.09 -16.03
CA PRO A 256 -15.98 -10.35 -16.34
C PRO A 256 -15.54 -9.91 -17.74
N ASP A 257 -16.44 -9.91 -18.74
CA ASP A 257 -16.13 -9.44 -20.10
C ASP A 257 -15.77 -7.94 -20.13
N VAL A 258 -16.58 -7.12 -19.46
CA VAL A 258 -16.38 -5.66 -19.38
C VAL A 258 -15.08 -5.34 -18.66
N ALA A 259 -14.81 -6.04 -17.56
CA ALA A 259 -13.58 -5.89 -16.81
C ALA A 259 -12.35 -6.31 -17.62
N LEU A 260 -12.40 -7.44 -18.34
CA LEU A 260 -11.27 -7.94 -19.12
C LEU A 260 -10.86 -6.94 -20.21
N ALA A 261 -11.83 -6.32 -20.89
CA ALA A 261 -11.56 -5.26 -21.87
C ALA A 261 -10.92 -4.01 -21.25
N ALA A 262 -11.19 -3.71 -19.97
CA ALA A 262 -10.50 -2.65 -19.24
C ALA A 262 -9.07 -3.06 -18.83
N VAL A 263 -8.88 -4.30 -18.38
CA VAL A 263 -7.57 -4.86 -18.01
C VAL A 263 -6.63 -4.89 -19.22
N ASP A 264 -7.09 -5.38 -20.37
CA ASP A 264 -6.25 -5.50 -21.57
C ASP A 264 -5.71 -4.14 -22.05
N ARG A 265 -6.44 -3.04 -21.81
CA ARG A 265 -5.99 -1.67 -22.16
C ARG A 265 -4.77 -1.19 -21.37
N VAL A 266 -4.54 -1.73 -20.17
CA VAL A 266 -3.38 -1.35 -19.34
C VAL A 266 -2.20 -2.33 -19.47
N ALA A 267 -2.34 -3.39 -20.26
CA ALA A 267 -1.34 -4.45 -20.43
C ALA A 267 0.08 -3.92 -20.75
N PRO A 268 0.29 -2.97 -21.68
CA PRO A 268 1.64 -2.51 -22.02
C PRO A 268 2.39 -1.85 -20.85
N ARG A 269 1.65 -1.30 -19.87
CA ARG A 269 2.22 -0.61 -18.70
C ARG A 269 2.40 -1.51 -17.49
N LEU A 270 1.80 -2.69 -17.50
CA LEU A 270 1.74 -3.62 -16.35
C LEU A 270 2.21 -5.04 -16.73
N ALA A 271 2.93 -5.19 -17.84
CA ALA A 271 3.38 -6.49 -18.33
C ALA A 271 4.27 -7.26 -17.34
N ASP A 272 5.03 -6.56 -16.49
CA ASP A 272 5.88 -7.15 -15.45
C ASP A 272 5.22 -7.14 -14.06
N TYR A 273 3.94 -6.80 -13.97
CA TYR A 273 3.21 -6.72 -12.71
C TYR A 273 2.36 -7.98 -12.48
N HIS A 274 2.68 -8.75 -11.44
CA HIS A 274 2.05 -10.05 -11.18
C HIS A 274 0.52 -9.94 -11.01
N ALA A 275 0.04 -8.91 -10.30
CA ALA A 275 -1.39 -8.75 -10.03
C ALA A 275 -2.21 -8.42 -11.29
N PHE A 276 -1.59 -7.83 -12.32
CA PHE A 276 -2.23 -7.68 -13.64
C PHE A 276 -2.52 -9.06 -14.25
N HIS A 277 -1.52 -9.95 -14.27
CA HIS A 277 -1.68 -11.31 -14.81
C HIS A 277 -2.65 -12.14 -13.98
N ALA A 278 -2.59 -12.06 -12.64
CA ALA A 278 -3.52 -12.75 -11.75
C ALA A 278 -4.98 -12.32 -11.98
N THR A 279 -5.22 -11.00 -12.12
CA THR A 279 -6.55 -10.45 -12.41
C THR A 279 -7.04 -10.95 -13.77
N ARG A 280 -6.19 -10.85 -14.80
CA ARG A 280 -6.53 -11.31 -16.15
C ARG A 280 -6.84 -12.81 -16.17
N ALA A 281 -6.07 -13.62 -15.47
CA ALA A 281 -6.25 -15.07 -15.37
C ALA A 281 -7.61 -15.44 -14.74
N ASP A 282 -8.00 -14.77 -13.65
CA ASP A 282 -9.29 -15.01 -13.01
C ASP A 282 -10.47 -14.61 -13.90
N LEU A 283 -10.39 -13.46 -14.56
CA LEU A 283 -11.43 -13.01 -15.50
C LEU A 283 -11.58 -14.00 -16.67
N LEU A 284 -10.49 -14.45 -17.27
CA LEU A 284 -10.51 -15.46 -18.34
C LEU A 284 -11.10 -16.79 -17.87
N ARG A 285 -10.79 -17.21 -16.64
CA ARG A 285 -11.38 -18.40 -16.03
C ARG A 285 -12.89 -18.26 -15.87
N ARG A 286 -13.38 -17.11 -15.38
CA ARG A 286 -14.82 -16.82 -15.25
C ARG A 286 -15.55 -16.85 -16.59
N LEU A 287 -14.84 -16.57 -17.69
CA LEU A 287 -15.34 -16.63 -19.07
C LEU A 287 -15.19 -18.02 -19.72
N GLY A 288 -14.67 -19.03 -19.01
CA GLY A 288 -14.44 -20.36 -19.57
C GLY A 288 -13.26 -20.44 -20.56
N ARG A 289 -12.41 -19.42 -20.63
CA ARG A 289 -11.23 -19.36 -21.52
C ARG A 289 -10.01 -20.01 -20.86
N SER A 290 -10.10 -21.32 -20.58
CA SER A 290 -9.14 -22.04 -19.72
C SER A 290 -7.69 -21.99 -20.20
N GLN A 291 -7.44 -22.15 -21.51
CA GLN A 291 -6.06 -22.13 -22.03
C GLN A 291 -5.37 -20.77 -21.82
N GLU A 292 -6.09 -19.68 -22.10
CA GLU A 292 -5.57 -18.33 -21.89
C GLU A 292 -5.45 -17.98 -20.41
N SER A 293 -6.40 -18.45 -19.60
CA SER A 293 -6.35 -18.32 -18.15
C SER A 293 -5.11 -19.02 -17.57
N ARG A 294 -4.81 -20.24 -18.03
CA ARG A 294 -3.62 -21.00 -17.60
C ARG A 294 -2.34 -20.23 -17.91
N ALA A 295 -2.19 -19.73 -19.14
CA ALA A 295 -1.01 -18.93 -19.53
C ALA A 295 -0.86 -17.65 -18.69
N ALA A 296 -1.98 -16.97 -18.37
CA ALA A 296 -1.96 -15.81 -17.50
C ALA A 296 -1.60 -16.17 -16.05
N TYR A 297 -2.09 -17.29 -15.52
CA TYR A 297 -1.67 -17.78 -14.20
C TYR A 297 -0.18 -18.13 -14.17
N ASP A 298 0.34 -18.81 -15.19
CA ASP A 298 1.77 -19.13 -15.26
C ASP A 298 2.64 -17.87 -15.20
N LYS A 299 2.25 -16.81 -15.91
CA LYS A 299 2.96 -15.53 -15.85
C LYS A 299 2.80 -14.82 -14.50
N ALA A 300 1.62 -14.92 -13.88
CA ALA A 300 1.39 -14.40 -12.54
C ALA A 300 2.27 -15.09 -11.50
N ILE A 301 2.42 -16.42 -11.60
CA ILE A 301 3.27 -17.25 -10.73
C ILE A 301 4.75 -16.90 -10.91
N GLU A 302 5.22 -16.75 -12.14
CA GLU A 302 6.61 -16.36 -12.45
C GLU A 302 7.00 -15.02 -11.81
N LEU A 303 6.08 -14.06 -11.79
CA LEU A 303 6.30 -12.69 -11.29
C LEU A 303 5.91 -12.51 -9.81
N ALA A 304 5.22 -13.49 -9.22
CA ALA A 304 4.82 -13.44 -7.82
C ALA A 304 6.06 -13.50 -6.93
N GLY A 305 6.15 -12.54 -6.01
CA GLY A 305 7.26 -12.47 -5.05
C GLY A 305 6.92 -13.08 -3.70
N ASN A 306 5.64 -13.35 -3.43
CA ASN A 306 5.14 -13.79 -2.13
C ASN A 306 4.74 -15.27 -2.19
N THR A 307 5.19 -16.05 -1.22
CA THR A 307 4.96 -17.51 -1.16
C THR A 307 3.48 -17.88 -1.08
N ALA A 308 2.68 -17.15 -0.30
CA ALA A 308 1.25 -17.40 -0.17
C ALA A 308 0.46 -17.05 -1.44
N GLU A 309 0.84 -15.96 -2.13
CA GLU A 309 0.30 -15.63 -3.45
C GLU A 309 0.62 -16.73 -4.46
N THR A 310 1.88 -17.17 -4.53
CA THR A 310 2.33 -18.23 -5.44
C THR A 310 1.57 -19.53 -5.22
N ALA A 311 1.38 -19.94 -3.96
CA ALA A 311 0.62 -21.14 -3.61
C ALA A 311 -0.85 -21.03 -4.05
N TYR A 312 -1.51 -19.90 -3.76
CA TYR A 312 -2.86 -19.62 -4.22
C TYR A 312 -2.98 -19.68 -5.76
N LEU A 313 -2.10 -18.99 -6.48
CA LEU A 313 -2.14 -18.93 -7.94
C LEU A 313 -1.90 -20.29 -8.59
N THR A 314 -0.98 -21.09 -8.04
CA THR A 314 -0.71 -22.46 -8.48
C THR A 314 -1.94 -23.34 -8.34
N ARG A 315 -2.57 -23.32 -7.15
CA ARG A 315 -3.82 -24.06 -6.90
C ARG A 315 -4.93 -23.68 -7.89
N ARG A 316 -5.10 -22.37 -8.16
CA ARG A 316 -6.13 -21.88 -9.09
C ARG A 316 -5.86 -22.28 -10.54
N ARG A 317 -4.60 -22.27 -10.97
CA ARG A 317 -4.22 -22.77 -12.29
C ARG A 317 -4.52 -24.25 -12.44
N ASP A 318 -4.20 -25.05 -11.43
CA ASP A 318 -4.31 -26.51 -11.50
C ASP A 318 -5.78 -26.98 -11.50
N GLN A 319 -6.71 -26.14 -11.02
CA GLN A 319 -8.15 -26.35 -11.09
C GLN A 319 -8.75 -26.18 -12.50
N LEU A 320 -8.00 -25.67 -13.48
CA LEU A 320 -8.51 -25.42 -14.84
C LEU A 320 -8.67 -26.68 -15.71
N GLY A 321 -8.18 -27.83 -15.26
CA GLY A 321 -8.09 -29.05 -16.06
C GLY A 321 -6.89 -29.04 -17.00
#